data_AF-A0A317X0P5-F1
#
_entry.id   AF-A0A317X0P5-F1
#
_cell.length_a   1.000
_cell.length_b   1.000
_cell.length_c   1.000
_cell.angle_alpha   90.00
_cell.angle_beta   90.00
_cell.angle_gamma   90.00
#
_symmetry.space_group_name_H-M   'P 1'
#
loop_
_entity.id
_entity.type
_entity.pdbx_description
1 polymer ?
#
loop_
_entity_poly.entity_id
_entity_poly.type
_entity_poly.pdbx_seq_one_letter_code
_entity_poly.pdbx_strand_id
1 'polypeptide(L)' 'MAETTLDYNEILIQISVNLTNALNTFGPASPQYQCILQILKQCLRDIEEDKERNRRDLDPVTLSVALEFLEIGERC' A
#
# COMPACT_ATOMS: atom_id res chain seq x y z
N MET A 1 17.09 15.88 -17.00
CA MET A 1 16.36 15.95 -15.71
C MET A 1 15.99 14.52 -15.39
N ALA A 2 16.55 13.93 -14.33
CA ALA A 2 16.23 12.56 -13.96
C ALA A 2 14.74 12.52 -13.62
N GLU A 3 13.95 11.83 -14.43
CA GLU A 3 12.58 11.49 -14.08
C GLU A 3 12.69 10.75 -12.74
N THR A 4 12.18 11.34 -11.66
CA THR A 4 12.06 10.66 -10.37
C THR A 4 11.05 9.56 -10.57
N THR A 5 11.51 8.41 -11.03
CA THR A 5 10.71 7.19 -11.12
C THR A 5 10.20 6.91 -9.72
N LEU A 6 8.88 6.97 -9.55
CA LEU A 6 8.24 6.57 -8.30
C LEU A 6 8.63 5.12 -8.01
N ASP A 7 9.35 4.90 -6.90
CA ASP A 7 9.64 3.56 -6.40
C ASP A 7 8.43 3.08 -5.62
N TYR A 8 7.54 2.39 -6.33
CA TYR A 8 6.33 1.83 -5.72
C TYR A 8 6.64 0.77 -4.65
N ASN A 9 7.79 0.09 -4.69
CA ASN A 9 8.16 -0.84 -3.64
C ASN A 9 8.43 -0.11 -2.33
N GLU A 10 9.23 0.96 -2.38
CA GLU A 10 9.52 1.77 -1.20
C GLU A 10 8.23 2.36 -0.60
N ILE A 11 7.34 2.87 -1.45
CA ILE A 11 6.05 3.42 -1.04
C ILE A 11 5.18 2.34 -0.37
N LEU A 12 5.05 1.16 -0.99
CA LEU A 12 4.26 0.06 -0.43
C LEU A 12 4.83 -0.45 0.91
N ILE A 13 6.16 -0.51 1.05
CA ILE A 13 6.82 -0.86 2.32
C ILE A 13 6.45 0.15 3.41
N GLN A 14 6.54 1.46 3.12
CA GLN A 14 6.21 2.50 4.10
C GLN A 14 4.72 2.46 4.49
N ILE A 15 3.83 2.27 3.52
CA ILE A 15 2.39 2.11 3.78
C ILE A 15 2.13 0.88 4.66
N SER A 16 2.78 -0.25 4.38
CA SER A 16 2.63 -1.50 5.12
C SER A 16 3.10 -1.37 6.58
N VAL A 17 4.23 -0.68 6.82
CA VAL A 17 4.71 -0.37 8.17
C VAL A 17 3.69 0.47 8.93
N ASN A 18 3.15 1.52 8.29
CA ASN A 18 2.15 2.38 8.92
C ASN A 18 0.83 1.64 9.21
N LEU A 19 0.38 0.78 8.29
CA LEU A 19 -0.79 -0.08 8.51
C LEU A 19 -0.58 -1.05 9.67
N THR A 20 0.60 -1.66 9.75
CA THR A 20 0.97 -2.55 10.87
C THR A 20 0.93 -1.81 12.20
N ASN A 21 1.54 -0.62 12.26
CA ASN A 21 1.57 0.20 13.47
C ASN A 21 0.17 0.66 13.89
N ALA A 22 -0.64 1.11 12.93
CA ALA A 22 -2.01 1.53 13.19
C ALA A 22 -2.91 0.36 13.62
N LEU A 23 -2.75 -0.81 12.98
CA LEU A 23 -3.47 -2.02 13.34
C LEU A 23 -3.16 -2.44 14.78
N ASN A 24 -1.88 -2.48 15.14
CA ASN A 24 -1.44 -2.88 16.47
C ASN A 24 -1.83 -1.88 17.57
N THR A 25 -1.92 -0.58 17.24
CA THR A 25 -2.19 0.48 18.23
C THR A 25 -3.68 0.78 18.38
N PHE A 26 -4.40 0.87 17.27
CA PHE A 26 -5.77 1.39 17.24
C PHE A 26 -6.79 0.34 16.75
N GLY A 27 -6.34 -0.72 16.11
CA GLY A 27 -7.20 -1.74 15.51
C GLY A 27 -7.71 -1.38 14.12
N PRO A 28 -8.29 -2.37 13.41
CA PRO A 28 -8.67 -2.25 12.01
C PRO A 28 -9.88 -1.35 11.75
N ALA A 29 -10.80 -1.22 12.71
CA ALA A 29 -11.95 -0.33 12.60
C ALA A 29 -11.63 1.14 12.91
N SER A 30 -10.38 1.46 13.26
CA SER A 30 -10.00 2.81 13.68
C SER A 30 -9.93 3.78 12.49
N PRO A 31 -10.27 5.07 12.70
CA PRO A 31 -10.10 6.09 11.66
C PRO A 31 -8.66 6.20 11.14
N GLN A 32 -7.67 5.96 12.01
CA GLN A 32 -6.25 6.00 11.67
C GLN A 32 -5.90 4.89 10.69
N TYR A 33 -6.27 3.65 11.01
CA TYR A 33 -6.04 2.50 10.14
C TYR A 33 -6.78 2.67 8.80
N GLN A 34 -8.07 3.05 8.85
CA GLN A 34 -8.88 3.25 7.65
C GLN A 34 -8.36 4.36 6.74
N CYS A 35 -7.81 5.44 7.31
CA CYS A 35 -7.18 6.51 6.53
C CYS A 35 -5.96 5.98 5.76
N ILE A 36 -5.06 5.25 6.42
CA ILE A 36 -3.87 4.68 5.76
C ILE A 36 -4.29 3.62 4.73
N LEU A 37 -5.35 2.85 5.00
CA LEU A 37 -5.89 1.88 4.06
C LEU A 37 -6.40 2.54 2.77
N GLN A 38 -6.96 3.75 2.84
CA GLN A 38 -7.34 4.49 1.63
C GLN A 38 -6.12 4.95 0.83
N ILE A 39 -5.02 5.31 1.51
CA ILE A 39 -3.75 5.64 0.85
C ILE A 39 -3.22 4.41 0.09
N LEU A 40 -3.26 3.24 0.72
CA LEU A 40 -2.90 1.98 0.05
C LEU A 40 -3.76 1.74 -1.20
N LYS A 41 -5.08 1.87 -1.09
CA LYS A 41 -6.00 1.69 -2.22
C LYS A 41 -5.71 2.66 -3.36
N GLN A 42 -5.34 3.91 -3.06
CA GLN A 42 -4.95 4.87 -4.08
C GLN A 42 -3.63 4.46 -4.74
N CYS A 43 -2.61 4.10 -3.96
CA CYS A 43 -1.32 3.66 -4.49
C CYS A 43 -1.46 2.46 -5.44
N LEU A 44 -2.29 1.47 -5.09
CA LEU A 44 -2.56 0.32 -5.96
C LEU A 44 -3.26 0.70 -7.26
N ARG A 45 -4.16 1.71 -7.23
CA ARG A 45 -4.76 2.25 -8.46
C ARG A 45 -3.72 2.95 -9.33
N ASP A 46 -2.87 3.77 -8.73
CA ASP A 46 -1.80 4.48 -9.45
C ASP A 46 -0.85 3.48 -10.14
N ILE A 47 -0.48 2.39 -9.45
CA ILE A 47 0.29 1.27 -10.01
C ILE A 47 -0.42 0.61 -11.20
N GLU A 48 -1.74 0.41 -11.10
CA GLU A 48 -2.51 -0.18 -12.18
C GLU A 48 -2.65 0.75 -13.39
N GLU A 49 -2.68 2.06 -13.19
CA GLU A 49 -2.73 3.07 -14.25
C GLU A 49 -1.36 3.27 -14.92
N ASP A 50 -0.26 3.09 -14.18
CA ASP A 50 1.13 3.13 -14.64
C ASP A 50 1.54 1.83 -15.38
N LYS A 51 0.71 1.41 -16.36
CA LYS A 51 0.81 0.12 -17.08
C LYS A 51 2.10 -0.07 -17.89
N GLU A 52 2.83 1.00 -18.19
CA GLU A 52 3.93 0.99 -19.17
C GLU A 52 5.34 0.95 -18.54
N ARG A 53 5.54 1.44 -17.30
CA ARG A 53 6.91 1.62 -16.75
C ARG A 53 7.25 0.77 -15.53
N ASN A 54 6.32 0.54 -14.59
CA ASN A 54 6.70 0.01 -13.27
C ASN A 54 6.09 -1.33 -12.85
N ARG A 55 5.07 -1.86 -13.55
CA ARG A 55 4.49 -3.18 -13.22
C ARG A 55 5.51 -4.34 -13.23
N ARG A 56 6.62 -4.18 -13.95
CA ARG A 56 7.69 -5.20 -14.05
C ARG A 56 8.68 -5.18 -12.87
N ASP A 57 8.72 -4.09 -12.10
CA ASP A 57 9.69 -3.89 -11.02
C ASP A 57 9.09 -4.07 -9.63
N LEU A 58 7.77 -4.35 -9.54
CA LEU A 58 7.11 -4.62 -8.27
C LEU A 58 7.58 -5.94 -7.67
N ASP A 59 8.07 -5.88 -6.45
CA ASP A 59 8.39 -7.03 -5.64
C ASP A 59 7.09 -7.76 -5.26
N PRO A 60 6.93 -9.04 -5.64
CA PRO A 60 5.69 -9.78 -5.42
C PRO A 60 5.40 -10.00 -3.93
N VAL A 61 6.43 -10.05 -3.08
CA VAL A 61 6.25 -10.21 -1.63
C VAL A 61 5.65 -8.92 -1.05
N THR A 62 6.22 -7.78 -1.40
CA THR A 62 5.76 -6.44 -0.99
C THR A 62 4.31 -6.21 -1.44
N LEU A 63 3.99 -6.56 -2.69
CA LEU A 63 2.63 -6.46 -3.20
C LEU A 63 1.67 -7.41 -2.46
N SER A 64 2.08 -8.65 -2.20
CA SER A 64 1.25 -9.62 -1.48
C SER A 64 0.91 -9.14 -0.06
N VAL A 65 1.90 -8.61 0.67
CA VAL A 65 1.69 -8.05 2.02
C VAL A 65 0.73 -6.86 1.97
N ALA A 66 0.90 -5.98 0.98
CA ALA A 66 0.01 -4.84 0.82
C ALA A 66 -1.45 -5.28 0.58
N LEU A 67 -1.68 -6.30 -0.25
CA LEU A 67 -3.01 -6.82 -0.53
C LEU A 67 -3.68 -7.45 0.71
N GLU A 68 -2.92 -8.10 1.60
CA GLU A 68 -3.47 -8.70 2.84
C GLU A 68 -4.17 -7.66 3.73
N PHE A 69 -3.66 -6.42 3.78
CA PHE A 69 -4.31 -5.35 4.54
C PHE A 69 -5.70 -4.97 4.01
N LEU A 70 -5.95 -5.16 2.71
CA LEU A 70 -7.28 -4.93 2.15
C LEU A 70 -8.27 -5.94 2.72
N GLU A 71 -7.88 -7.21 2.82
CA GLU A 71 -8.72 -8.27 3.40
C GLU A 71 -9.02 -8.03 4.87
N ILE A 72 -8.04 -7.54 5.64
CA ILE A 72 -8.22 -7.19 7.06
C ILE A 72 -9.24 -6.05 7.19
N GLY A 73 -9.13 -5.02 6.36
CA GLY A 73 -10.04 -3.88 6.37
C GLY A 73 -11.47 -4.18 5.92
N GLU A 74 -11.69 -5.22 5.11
CA GLU A 74 -13.03 -5.67 4.68
C GLU A 74 -13.74 -6.55 5.73
N ARG A 75 -13.00 -7.13 6.68
CA ARG A 75 -13.53 -8.03 7.71
C ARG A 75 -13.96 -7.34 9.01
N CYS A 76 -13.82 -6.02 9.10
CA CYS A 76 -14.07 -5.22 10.31
C CYS A 76 -15.06 -4.10 10.03
#